data_AF-I4WNE7-F1
#
_entry.id   AF-I4WNE7-F1
#
_cell.length_a   1.000
_cell.length_b   1.000
_cell.length_c   1.000
_cell.angle_alpha   90.00
_cell.angle_beta   90.00
_cell.angle_gamma   90.00
#
_symmetry.space_group_name_H-M   'P 1'
#
loop_
_entity.id
_entity.type
_entity.pdbx_description
1 polymer ?
#
loop_
_entity_poly.entity_id
_entity_poly.type
_entity_poly.pdbx_seq_one_letter_code
_entity_poly.pdbx_strand_id
1 'polypeptide(L)' 'MTDHGSADLFASMGNVAGGRGGWQPLDLPGAEVALLPHWLAADEADALMDRLLADIPWESHRLRLFGREVLRRA' A
#
# COMPACT_ATOMS: atom_id res chain seq x y z
N MET A 1 1.95 25.98 -5.87
CA MET A 1 3.31 25.84 -5.30
C MET A 1 3.53 24.35 -5.19
N THR A 2 4.00 23.73 -6.27
CA THR A 2 4.30 22.30 -6.29
C THR A 2 5.60 22.15 -5.52
N ASP A 3 5.55 21.50 -4.37
CA ASP A 3 6.74 21.26 -3.56
C ASP A 3 7.66 20.30 -4.31
N HIS A 4 8.81 20.79 -4.77
CA HIS A 4 9.80 20.00 -5.49
C HIS A 4 10.62 19.09 -4.56
N GLY A 5 10.45 19.16 -3.23
CA GLY A 5 11.19 18.32 -2.27
C GLY A 5 10.71 16.87 -2.17
N SER A 6 9.45 16.58 -2.48
CA SER A 6 8.87 15.24 -2.26
C SER A 6 9.31 14.21 -3.32
N ALA A 7 9.64 14.65 -4.54
CA ALA A 7 10.15 13.76 -5.60
C ALA A 7 11.53 13.16 -5.25
N ASP A 8 12.38 13.94 -4.58
CA ASP A 8 13.72 13.52 -4.16
C ASP A 8 13.68 12.50 -3.01
N LEU A 9 12.66 12.59 -2.13
CA LEU A 9 12.43 11.62 -1.05
C LEU A 9 12.17 10.22 -1.60
N PHE A 10 11.23 10.09 -2.54
CA PHE A 10 10.86 8.78 -3.07
C PHE A 10 11.95 8.19 -3.98
N ALA A 11 12.71 9.03 -4.68
CA ALA A 11 13.88 8.60 -5.41
C ALA A 11 14.95 7.99 -4.49
N SER A 12 15.06 8.46 -3.23
CA SER A 12 16.02 7.93 -2.26
C SER A 12 15.60 6.63 -1.58
N MET A 13 14.32 6.23 -1.67
CA MET A 13 13.80 5.04 -0.97
C MET A 13 14.19 3.71 -1.63
N GLY A 14 14.74 3.74 -2.86
CA GLY A 14 15.14 2.54 -3.59
C GLY A 14 13.96 1.61 -3.94
N ASN A 15 14.23 0.53 -4.67
CA ASN A 15 13.20 -0.50 -4.92
C ASN A 15 13.12 -1.47 -3.75
N VAL A 16 11.89 -1.78 -3.34
CA VAL A 16 11.60 -2.81 -2.35
C VAL A 16 11.37 -4.15 -3.09
N ALA A 17 11.83 -5.25 -2.48
CA ALA A 17 11.54 -6.66 -2.85
C ALA A 17 11.40 -6.97 -4.36
N GLY A 18 12.52 -7.02 -5.11
CA GLY A 18 12.57 -7.60 -6.46
C GLY A 18 11.75 -6.93 -7.56
N GLY A 19 10.92 -5.94 -7.21
CA GLY A 19 10.01 -5.24 -8.10
C GLY A 19 10.71 -4.35 -9.13
N ARG A 20 10.17 -4.33 -10.35
CA ARG A 20 10.75 -3.58 -11.49
C ARG A 20 10.23 -2.14 -11.65
N GLY A 21 9.22 -1.73 -10.87
CA GLY A 21 8.69 -0.36 -10.95
C GLY A 21 9.54 0.62 -10.16
N GLY A 22 9.57 1.88 -10.58
CA GLY A 22 10.09 2.99 -9.80
C GLY A 22 8.96 3.74 -9.09
N TRP A 23 9.30 4.50 -8.05
CA TRP A 23 8.34 5.33 -7.34
C TRP A 23 7.73 6.41 -8.25
N GLN A 24 6.41 6.60 -8.14
CA GLN A 24 5.61 7.55 -8.90
C GLN A 24 4.88 8.48 -7.93
N PRO A 25 5.34 9.72 -7.72
CA PRO A 25 4.68 10.65 -6.81
C PRO A 25 3.28 11.04 -7.32
N LEU A 26 2.33 11.21 -6.40
CA LEU A 26 0.96 11.62 -6.63
C LEU A 26 0.74 13.01 -6.03
N ASP A 27 0.31 13.97 -6.86
CA ASP A 27 0.01 15.34 -6.43
C ASP A 27 -1.36 15.39 -5.75
N LEU A 28 -1.37 15.22 -4.43
CA LEU A 28 -2.57 15.27 -3.60
C LEU A 28 -2.48 16.47 -2.64
N PRO A 29 -3.53 17.33 -2.57
CA PRO A 29 -3.50 18.49 -1.69
C PRO A 29 -3.25 18.09 -0.23
N GLY A 30 -2.15 18.60 0.34
CA GLY A 30 -1.80 18.40 1.75
C GLY A 30 -1.31 17.00 2.10
N ALA A 31 -0.90 16.18 1.13
CA ALA A 31 -0.35 14.85 1.37
C ALA A 31 0.83 14.53 0.45
N GLU A 32 1.85 13.89 1.01
CA GLU A 32 2.98 13.34 0.26
C GLU A 32 2.73 11.85 0.02
N VAL A 33 2.39 11.48 -1.22
CA VAL A 33 2.00 10.11 -1.57
C VAL A 33 2.74 9.69 -2.84
N ALA A 34 3.21 8.45 -2.90
CA ALA A 34 3.76 7.86 -4.11
C ALA A 34 3.30 6.41 -4.29
N LEU A 35 3.14 6.02 -5.56
CA LEU A 35 2.86 4.65 -5.97
C LEU A 35 4.18 3.96 -6.34
N LEU A 36 4.40 2.74 -5.85
CA LEU A 36 5.46 1.85 -6.34
C LEU A 36 4.81 0.68 -7.10
N PRO A 37 4.67 0.75 -8.44
CA PRO A 37 4.05 -0.31 -9.22
C PRO A 37 4.89 -1.58 -9.16
N HIS A 38 4.24 -2.73 -9.11
CA HIS A 38 4.92 -4.03 -9.15
C HIS A 38 6.08 -4.14 -8.13
N TRP A 39 5.90 -3.57 -6.93
CA TRP A 39 6.88 -3.61 -5.85
C TRP A 39 7.20 -5.03 -5.37
N LEU A 40 6.37 -6.01 -5.77
CA LEU A 40 6.57 -7.43 -5.54
C LEU A 40 6.30 -8.18 -6.85
N ALA A 41 7.06 -9.25 -7.11
CA ALA A 41 6.77 -10.13 -8.24
C ALA A 41 5.42 -10.84 -8.01
N ALA A 42 4.74 -11.23 -9.09
CA ALA A 42 3.38 -11.78 -9.00
C ALA A 42 3.33 -13.09 -8.20
N ASP A 43 4.29 -13.98 -8.45
CA ASP A 43 4.46 -15.25 -7.74
C ASP A 43 4.82 -15.05 -6.26
N GLU A 44 5.68 -14.09 -5.96
CA GLU A 44 5.99 -13.70 -4.59
C GLU A 44 4.78 -13.09 -3.87
N ALA A 45 3.94 -12.35 -4.58
CA ALA A 45 2.70 -11.76 -4.06
C ALA A 45 1.66 -12.83 -3.75
N ASP A 46 1.46 -13.80 -4.64
CA ASP A 46 0.57 -14.94 -4.43
C ASP A 46 1.03 -15.76 -3.21
N ALA A 47 2.32 -16.11 -3.15
CA ALA A 47 2.88 -16.88 -2.02
C ALA A 47 2.86 -16.12 -0.70
N LEU A 48 2.95 -14.78 -0.74
CA LEU A 48 2.77 -13.95 0.46
C LEU A 48 1.31 -13.95 0.91
N MET A 49 0.36 -13.78 -0.02
CA MET A 49 -1.06 -13.77 0.30
C MET A 49 -1.49 -15.09 0.96
N ASP A 50 -1.09 -16.23 0.38
CA ASP A 50 -1.43 -17.56 0.93
C ASP A 50 -0.94 -17.71 2.37
N ARG A 51 0.30 -17.28 2.65
CA ARG A 51 0.86 -17.32 4.01
C ARG A 51 0.15 -16.38 4.96
N LEU A 52 -0.14 -15.15 4.55
CA LEU A 52 -0.84 -14.17 5.40
C LEU A 52 -2.26 -14.65 5.74
N LEU A 53 -2.95 -15.32 4.82
CA LEU A 53 -4.27 -15.89 5.07
C LEU A 53 -4.21 -17.11 6.00
N ALA A 54 -3.20 -17.96 5.86
CA ALA A 54 -3.05 -19.16 6.67
C ALA A 54 -2.56 -18.88 8.10
N ASP A 55 -1.60 -17.97 8.24
CA ASP A 55 -0.80 -17.87 9.48
C ASP A 55 -1.26 -16.74 10.41
N ILE A 56 -2.01 -15.76 9.90
CA ILE A 56 -2.52 -14.65 10.72
C ILE A 56 -3.94 -14.97 11.21
N PRO A 57 -4.22 -14.88 12.52
CA PRO A 57 -5.56 -15.06 13.06
C PRO A 57 -6.41 -13.81 12.79
N TRP A 58 -6.93 -13.69 11.57
CA TRP A 58 -7.75 -12.55 11.16
C TRP A 58 -9.05 -12.47 11.96
N GLU A 59 -9.32 -11.32 12.58
CA GLU A 59 -10.55 -11.06 13.32
C GLU A 59 -11.48 -10.12 12.54
N SER A 60 -12.77 -10.48 12.50
CA SER A 60 -13.82 -9.62 11.95
C SER A 60 -14.37 -8.69 13.02
N HIS A 61 -13.72 -7.54 13.20
CA HIS A 61 -14.23 -6.49 14.10
C HIS A 61 -15.37 -5.71 13.46
N ARG A 62 -16.46 -5.51 14.22
CA ARG A 62 -17.55 -4.61 13.82
C ARG A 62 -17.10 -3.16 13.98
N LEU A 63 -16.86 -2.49 12.86
CA LEU A 63 -16.54 -1.06 12.82
C LEU A 63 -17.85 -0.25 12.65
N ARG A 64 -18.01 0.77 13.48
CA ARG A 64 -19.04 1.80 13.29
C ARG A 64 -18.40 2.99 12.60
N LEU A 65 -18.80 3.25 11.37
CA LEU A 65 -18.36 4.41 10.60
C LEU A 65 -19.54 5.38 10.51
N PHE A 66 -19.36 6.61 11.01
CA PHE A 66 -20.35 7.69 10.94
C PHE A 66 -21.75 7.30 11.46
N GLY A 67 -21.82 6.55 12.56
CA GLY A 67 -23.08 6.12 13.18
C GLY A 67 -23.81 4.96 12.47
N ARG A 68 -23.27 4.44 11.36
CA ARG A 68 -23.79 3.26 10.66
C ARG A 68 -22.90 2.06 10.92
N GLU A 69 -23.52 0.90 11.13
CA GLU A 69 -22.82 -0.36 11.27
C GLU A 69 -22.45 -0.87 9.88
N VAL A 70 -21.15 -0.99 9.60
CA VAL A 70 -20.65 -1.57 8.35
C VAL A 70 -20.10 -2.96 8.69
N LEU A 71 -20.79 -4.00 8.23
CA LEU A 71 -20.24 -5.35 8.24
C LEU A 71 -19.26 -5.48 7.07
N ARG A 72 -18.03 -5.91 7.36
CA ARG A 72 -17.13 -6.43 6.33
C ARG A 72 -17.72 -7.76 5.85
N ARG A 73 -18.09 -7.85 4.57
CA ARG A 73 -18.42 -9.13 3.95
C ARG A 73 -17.12 -9.92 3.78
N ALA A 74 -17.11 -11.15 4.25
CA ALA A 74 -16.07 -12.15 3.98
C ALA A 74 -16.09 -12.56 2.50
#